data_AF-X8AH86-F1
#
_entry.id   AF-X8AH86-F1
#
_cell.length_a   1.000
_cell.length_b   1.000
_cell.length_c   1.000
_cell.angle_alpha   90.00
_cell.angle_beta   90.00
_cell.angle_gamma   90.00
#
_symmetry.space_group_name_H-M   'P 1'
#
loop_
_entity.id
_entity.type
_entity.pdbx_description
1 polymer ?
#
loop_
_entity_poly.entity_id
_entity_poly.type
_entity_poly.pdbx_seq_one_letter_code
_entity_poly.pdbx_strand_id
1 'polypeptide(L)'
;MAIKDNIAVAGIPMMNGSRAVEGFIPGRDATVVQRLLDAGAIIAGKSVCEDLCCSGPASLRPAGRCATRGIRRARRADRLAAARRS
;
A
#
# COMPACT_ATOMS: atom_id res chain seq x y z
N MET A 1 2.59 -8.61 -6.90
CA MET A 1 3.36 -8.35 -5.65
C MET A 1 2.44 -7.76 -4.58
N ALA A 2 2.61 -8.14 -3.32
CA ALA A 2 1.93 -7.51 -2.18
C ALA A 2 2.89 -6.59 -1.41
N ILE A 3 2.37 -5.53 -0.80
CA ILE A 3 3.14 -4.59 0.01
C ILE A 3 2.61 -4.62 1.44
N LYS A 4 3.50 -4.65 2.45
CA LYS A 4 3.11 -4.62 3.86
C LYS A 4 2.24 -3.38 4.16
N ASP A 5 1.18 -3.54 4.95
CA ASP A 5 0.19 -2.49 5.28
C ASP A 5 0.71 -1.44 6.27
N ASN A 6 2.04 -1.32 6.41
CA ASN A 6 2.74 -0.24 7.08
C ASN A 6 3.57 0.62 6.10
N ILE A 7 3.58 0.27 4.81
CA ILE A 7 4.30 1.00 3.76
C ILE A 7 3.31 1.90 3.03
N ALA A 8 3.52 3.21 3.03
CA ALA A 8 2.60 4.14 2.35
C ALA A 8 2.52 3.89 0.83
N VAL A 9 1.28 3.76 0.32
CA VAL A 9 0.96 3.81 -1.11
C VAL A 9 -0.10 4.91 -1.28
N ALA A 10 0.17 5.90 -2.11
CA ALA A 10 -0.67 7.08 -2.21
C ALA A 10 -2.09 6.72 -2.66
N GLY A 11 -3.09 7.20 -1.92
CA GLY A 11 -4.51 6.95 -2.23
C GLY A 11 -5.01 5.55 -1.87
N ILE A 12 -4.18 4.70 -1.26
CA ILE A 12 -4.58 3.37 -0.79
C ILE A 12 -4.64 3.39 0.74
N PRO A 13 -5.75 2.94 1.38
CA PRO A 13 -5.84 2.91 2.84
C PRO A 13 -4.68 2.13 3.46
N MET A 14 -4.18 2.63 4.59
CA MET A 14 -3.06 2.03 5.33
C MET A 14 -3.40 2.01 6.82
N MET A 15 -3.62 0.82 7.37
CA MET A 15 -4.02 0.67 8.77
C MET A 15 -2.86 0.39 9.71
N ASN A 16 -1.65 0.07 9.21
CA ASN A 16 -0.52 -0.35 10.04
C ASN A 16 -0.91 -1.42 11.09
N GLY A 17 -1.86 -2.28 10.73
CA GLY A 17 -2.43 -3.27 11.64
C GLY A 17 -3.08 -2.71 12.90
N SER A 18 -3.48 -1.44 12.98
CA SER A 18 -4.01 -0.79 14.19
C SER A 18 -5.31 -0.04 13.93
N ARG A 19 -6.22 -0.02 14.91
CA ARG A 19 -7.41 0.87 14.87
C ARG A 19 -7.04 2.34 15.10
N ALA A 20 -5.88 2.60 15.71
CA ALA A 20 -5.41 3.96 15.97
C ALA A 20 -5.24 4.80 14.69
N VAL A 21 -5.04 4.15 13.54
CA VAL A 21 -4.87 4.81 12.23
C VAL A 21 -5.92 4.34 11.21
N GLU A 22 -7.06 3.86 11.69
CA GLU A 22 -8.19 3.48 10.83
C GLU A 22 -8.66 4.68 10.00
N GLY A 23 -8.89 4.48 8.70
CA GLY A 23 -9.27 5.54 7.77
C GLY A 23 -8.12 6.39 7.23
N PHE A 24 -6.87 6.15 7.66
CA PHE A 24 -5.72 6.85 7.11
C PHE A 24 -5.45 6.49 5.64
N ILE A 25 -5.38 7.51 4.78
CA ILE A 25 -5.02 7.39 3.37
C ILE A 25 -3.76 8.24 3.12
N PRO A 26 -2.61 7.64 2.80
CA PRO A 26 -1.39 8.39 2.53
C PRO A 26 -1.54 9.29 1.30
N GLY A 27 -1.02 10.52 1.38
CA GLY A 27 -0.94 11.45 0.25
C GLY A 27 0.24 11.20 -0.71
N ARG A 28 1.26 10.44 -0.26
CA ARG A 28 2.47 10.15 -1.03
C ARG A 28 2.89 8.69 -0.88
N ASP A 29 3.43 8.13 -1.96
CA ASP A 29 4.03 6.80 -1.94
C ASP A 29 5.35 6.81 -1.15
N ALA A 30 5.62 5.73 -0.39
CA ALA A 30 6.90 5.50 0.23
C ALA A 30 8.01 5.38 -0.83
N THR A 31 9.25 5.75 -0.49
CA THR A 31 10.39 5.71 -1.43
C THR A 31 10.59 4.34 -2.07
N VAL A 32 10.39 3.24 -1.33
CA VAL A 32 10.48 1.87 -1.86
C VAL A 32 9.39 1.58 -2.89
N VAL A 33 8.16 2.04 -2.66
CA VAL A 33 7.05 1.96 -3.62
C VAL A 33 7.41 2.76 -4.87
N GLN A 34 7.97 3.95 -4.69
CA GLN A 34 8.54 4.78 -5.76
C GLN A 34 9.82 4.23 -6.39
N ARG A 35 10.35 3.08 -6.00
CA ARG A 35 11.38 2.38 -6.78
C ARG A 35 10.79 1.20 -7.51
N LEU A 36 9.98 0.40 -6.81
CA LEU A 36 9.30 -0.76 -7.37
C LEU A 36 8.46 -0.41 -8.59
N LEU A 37 7.64 0.63 -8.47
CA LEU A 37 6.76 1.05 -9.56
C LEU A 37 7.58 1.51 -10.82
N ASP A 38 8.85 1.95 -10.71
CA ASP A 38 9.73 2.59 -11.73
C ASP A 38 10.43 1.50 -12.50
N ALA A 39 10.77 0.43 -11.78
CA ALA A 39 11.10 -0.86 -12.35
C ALA A 39 9.88 -1.56 -12.99
N GLY A 40 8.71 -0.94 -13.06
CA GLY A 40 7.52 -1.51 -13.71
C GLY A 40 6.75 -2.53 -12.85
N ALA A 41 6.98 -2.59 -11.55
CA ALA A 41 6.28 -3.54 -10.68
C ALA A 41 4.78 -3.24 -10.60
N ILE A 42 3.98 -4.30 -10.52
CA ILE A 42 2.53 -4.21 -10.27
C ILE A 42 2.24 -4.60 -8.83
N ILE A 43 1.70 -3.64 -8.07
CA ILE A 43 1.18 -3.88 -6.73
C ILE A 43 -0.24 -4.45 -6.87
N ALA A 44 -0.42 -5.67 -6.40
CA ALA A 44 -1.69 -6.41 -6.46
C ALA A 44 -2.50 -6.30 -5.16
N GLY A 45 -1.87 -5.90 -4.04
CA GLY A 45 -2.52 -5.91 -2.74
C GLY A 45 -1.67 -5.37 -1.60
N LYS A 46 -2.32 -5.21 -0.45
CA LYS A 46 -1.71 -4.96 0.86
C LYS A 46 -1.77 -6.20 1.74
N SER A 47 -0.70 -6.49 2.47
CA SER A 47 -0.66 -7.59 3.44
C SER A 47 -0.87 -7.08 4.86
N VAL A 48 -1.60 -7.86 5.67
CA VAL A 48 -1.87 -7.55 7.08
C VAL A 48 -0.58 -7.47 7.91
N CYS A 49 -0.64 -6.74 9.02
CA CYS A 49 0.48 -6.52 9.95
C CYS A 49 0.00 -6.64 11.41
N GLU A 50 0.96 -6.82 12.30
CA GLU A 50 0.81 -6.68 13.74
C GLU A 50 0.41 -5.24 14.12
N ASP A 51 -0.15 -5.04 15.31
CA ASP A 51 -0.54 -3.72 15.79
C ASP A 51 0.67 -2.79 15.84
N LEU A 52 0.63 -1.75 15.01
CA LEU A 52 1.72 -0.80 14.79
C LEU A 52 3.05 -1.44 14.38
N CYS A 53 3.02 -2.65 13.80
CA CYS A 53 4.20 -3.49 13.55
C CYS A 53 5.04 -3.81 14.80
N CYS A 54 4.48 -3.67 16.00
CA CYS A 54 5.12 -4.01 17.24
C CYS A 54 4.81 -5.48 17.59
N SER A 55 5.84 -6.33 17.57
CA SER A 55 5.69 -7.76 17.86
C SER A 55 5.89 -8.03 19.35
N GLY A 56 4.79 -8.22 20.09
CA GLY A 56 4.76 -8.76 21.46
C GLY A 56 4.16 -10.18 21.50
N PRO A 57 4.19 -10.89 22.65
CA PRO A 57 3.82 -12.31 22.75
C PRO A 57 2.34 -12.62 22.43
N ALA A 58 1.49 -11.61 22.28
CA ALA A 58 0.11 -11.75 21.82
C ALA A 58 0.01 -11.31 20.35
N SER A 59 0.36 -12.20 19.42
CA SER A 59 0.22 -12.03 17.96
C SER A 59 -1.26 -11.97 17.48
N LEU A 60 -2.18 -11.59 18.35
CA LEU A 60 -3.61 -11.60 18.11
C LEU A 60 -4.04 -10.27 17.47
N ARG A 61 -4.01 -10.27 16.13
CA ARG A 61 -4.75 -9.39 15.20
C ARG A 61 -5.76 -8.43 15.85
N PRO A 62 -5.70 -7.12 15.60
CA PRO A 62 -6.92 -6.35 15.50
C PRO A 62 -7.54 -6.57 14.10
N ALA A 63 -8.83 -6.86 14.10
CA ALA A 63 -9.64 -7.33 12.97
C ALA A 63 -9.93 -6.28 11.89
N GLY A 64 -8.93 -5.51 11.45
CA GLY A 64 -9.07 -4.63 10.29
C GLY A 64 -8.99 -5.44 8.99
N ARG A 65 -9.99 -5.36 8.12
CA ARG A 65 -9.84 -5.90 6.76
C ARG A 65 -8.73 -5.08 6.08
N CYS A 66 -7.63 -5.72 5.68
CA CYS A 66 -6.68 -5.09 4.77
C CYS A 66 -7.46 -4.65 3.52
N ALA A 67 -7.33 -3.37 3.13
CA ALA A 67 -8.00 -2.82 1.96
C ALA A 67 -7.57 -3.58 0.70
N THR A 68 -8.37 -4.57 0.33
CA THR A 68 -8.09 -5.54 -0.73
C THR A 68 -8.93 -5.28 -1.99
N ARG A 69 -9.92 -4.38 -1.93
CA ARG A 69 -10.74 -4.05 -3.09
C ARG A 69 -10.00 -3.08 -4.03
N GLY A 70 -9.29 -3.64 -5.02
CA GLY A 70 -9.00 -2.97 -6.29
C GLY A 70 -7.58 -2.45 -6.55
N ILE A 71 -6.51 -3.08 -6.05
CA ILE A 71 -5.16 -2.57 -6.36
C ILE A 71 -4.66 -3.09 -7.72
N ARG A 72 -4.68 -2.22 -8.73
CA ARG A 72 -3.77 -2.24 -9.90
C ARG A 72 -3.22 -0.83 -10.12
N ARG A 73 -1.95 -0.59 -9.78
CA ARG A 73 -1.28 0.68 -10.10
C ARG A 73 -0.14 0.46 -11.08
N ALA A 74 -0.34 0.94 -12.31
CA ALA A 74 0.67 1.03 -13.37
C ALA A 74 1.28 2.44 -13.36
N ARG A 75 2.58 2.58 -13.66
CA ARG A 75 3.31 3.84 -13.43
C ARG A 75 2.97 4.94 -14.42
N ARG A 76 3.44 6.13 -14.06
CA ARG A 76 3.59 7.32 -14.89
C ARG A 76 4.10 7.07 -16.32
N ALA A 77 4.88 6.01 -16.57
CA ALA A 77 5.29 5.60 -17.93
C ALA A 77 4.08 5.30 -18.83
N ASP A 78 3.03 4.67 -18.31
CA ASP A 78 1.80 4.41 -19.06
C ASP A 78 0.97 5.68 -19.26
N ARG A 79 0.97 6.62 -18.30
CA ARG A 79 0.35 7.95 -18.46
C ARG A 79 1.10 8.85 -19.44
N LEU A 80 2.44 8.84 -19.43
CA LEU A 80 3.28 9.59 -20.39
C LEU A 80 3.22 8.96 -21.79
N ALA A 81 3.18 7.63 -21.89
CA ALA A 81 2.94 6.95 -23.16
C ALA A 81 1.51 7.21 -23.68
N ALA A 82 0.50 7.27 -22.81
CA ALA A 82 -0.87 7.64 -23.18
C ALA A 82 -1.01 9.12 -23.56
N ALA A 83 -0.32 10.04 -22.86
CA ALA A 83 -0.33 11.48 -23.16
C ALA A 83 0.54 11.88 -24.37
N ARG A 84 1.38 10.97 -24.89
CA ARG A 84 2.12 11.15 -26.16
C ARG A 84 1.35 10.64 -27.39
N ARG A 85 0.13 10.13 -27.20
CA ARG A 85 -0.78 9.66 -28.25
C ARG A 85 -1.99 10.58 -28.43
N SER A 86 -1.89 11.83 -27.97
CA SER A 86 -2.90 12.89 -28.04
C SER A 86 -2.30 14.16 -28.59
#